data_AF-A0A7Y8HQZ8-F1
#
_entry.id   AF-A0A7Y8HQZ8-F1
#
_cell.length_a   1.000
_cell.length_b   1.000
_cell.length_c   1.000
_cell.angle_alpha   90.00
_cell.angle_beta   90.00
_cell.angle_gamma   90.00
#
_symmetry.space_group_name_H-M   'P 1'
#
loop_
_entity.id
_entity.type
_entity.pdbx_description
1 polymer ?
#
loop_
_entity_poly.entity_id
_entity_poly.type
_entity_poly.pdbx_seq_one_letter_code
_entity_poly.pdbx_strand_id
1 'polypeptide(L)'
;VVFIFEEIAKDSCFVGGEPHNKFVRFKVDQIDRTLPGPIIREWWTRTLDEVIAPFVKDRGYDWEISIDETPFDLWSLQGELAPPFESVAEKRWVKENKASSYTLAEKLPVNLILAPGIADR
;
A
#
# COMPACT_ATOMS: atom_id res chain seq x y z
N VAL A 1 -2.06 -4.02 6.49
CA VAL A 1 -1.06 -4.61 5.58
C VAL A 1 -1.31 -6.10 5.53
N VAL A 2 -1.33 -6.71 4.34
CA VAL A 2 -1.56 -8.14 4.13
C VAL A 2 -0.41 -8.70 3.30
N PHE A 3 0.13 -9.86 3.69
CA PHE A 3 1.12 -10.61 2.92
C PHE A 3 0.58 -12.02 2.69
N ILE A 4 0.68 -12.49 1.45
CA ILE A 4 0.37 -13.86 1.08
C ILE A 4 1.65 -14.44 0.48
N PHE A 5 2.09 -15.57 1.00
CA PHE A 5 3.24 -16.32 0.47
C PHE A 5 2.71 -17.52 -0.29
N GLU A 6 2.98 -17.58 -1.60
CA GLU A 6 2.58 -18.69 -2.47
C GLU A 6 3.83 -19.38 -2.98
N GLU A 7 3.99 -20.66 -2.65
CA GLU A 7 5.06 -21.47 -3.20
C GLU A 7 4.70 -21.89 -4.62
N ILE A 8 5.60 -21.61 -5.56
CA ILE A 8 5.47 -22.06 -6.94
C ILE A 8 6.23 -23.37 -7.09
N ALA A 9 5.55 -24.39 -7.61
CA ALA A 9 6.16 -25.68 -7.86
C ALA A 9 7.37 -25.55 -8.78
N LYS A 10 8.34 -26.44 -8.57
CA LYS A 10 9.53 -26.52 -9.42
C LYS A 10 9.13 -26.63 -10.90
N ASP A 11 9.89 -25.95 -11.76
CA ASP A 11 9.73 -25.92 -13.22
C ASP A 11 8.36 -25.34 -13.68
N SER A 12 7.68 -24.58 -12.81
CA SER A 12 6.39 -23.92 -13.11
C SER A 12 6.48 -22.39 -13.18
N CYS A 13 7.64 -21.80 -12.89
CA CYS A 13 7.93 -20.38 -13.11
C CYS A 13 8.86 -20.24 -14.32
N PHE A 14 8.51 -19.40 -15.29
CA PHE A 14 9.29 -19.21 -16.52
C PHE A 14 9.67 -17.74 -16.67
N VAL A 15 10.95 -17.47 -16.92
CA VAL A 15 11.49 -16.12 -17.18
C VAL A 15 12.16 -16.15 -18.55
N GLY A 16 11.69 -15.31 -19.48
CA GLY A 16 12.20 -15.32 -20.86
C GLY A 16 11.92 -16.61 -21.64
N GLY A 17 10.95 -17.41 -21.21
CA GLY A 17 10.59 -18.68 -21.85
C GLY A 17 11.26 -19.93 -21.26
N GLU A 18 12.19 -19.76 -20.31
CA GLU A 18 12.92 -20.86 -19.67
C GLU A 18 12.50 -21.04 -18.20
N PRO A 19 12.45 -22.29 -17.67
CA PRO A 19 12.17 -22.53 -16.26
C PRO A 19 13.17 -21.83 -15.32
N HIS A 20 12.67 -21.17 -14.27
CA HIS A 20 13.47 -20.42 -13.31
C HIS A 20 13.15 -20.78 -11.85
N ASN A 21 13.86 -21.77 -11.32
CA ASN A 21 13.61 -22.34 -9.99
C ASN A 21 14.12 -21.50 -8.80
N LYS A 22 14.74 -20.34 -9.06
CA LYS A 22 15.27 -19.42 -8.04
C LYS A 22 14.80 -17.98 -8.29
N PHE A 23 13.51 -17.82 -8.52
CA PHE A 23 12.89 -16.53 -8.78
C PHE A 23 11.81 -16.20 -7.75
N VAL A 24 11.76 -14.95 -7.28
CA VAL A 24 10.69 -14.45 -6.40
C VAL A 24 9.96 -13.30 -7.09
N ARG A 25 8.65 -13.46 -7.30
CA ARG A 25 7.80 -12.40 -7.87
C ARG A 25 6.99 -11.71 -6.77
N PHE A 26 7.14 -10.40 -6.65
CA PHE A 26 6.33 -9.57 -5.75
C PHE A 26 5.28 -8.80 -6.54
N LYS A 27 4.01 -9.08 -6.31
CA LYS A 27 2.90 -8.25 -6.82
C LYS A 27 2.25 -7.53 -5.66
N VAL A 28 2.17 -6.20 -5.75
CA VAL A 28 1.65 -5.35 -4.67
C VAL A 28 0.49 -4.51 -5.20
N ASP A 29 -0.67 -4.62 -4.56
CA ASP A 29 -1.77 -3.69 -4.76
C ASP A 29 -1.71 -2.63 -3.64
N GLN A 30 -1.39 -1.39 -4.02
CA GLN A 30 -1.35 -0.25 -3.11
C GLN A 30 -2.66 0.53 -3.19
N ILE A 31 -3.52 0.31 -2.20
CA ILE A 31 -4.92 0.75 -2.23
C ILE A 31 -5.13 2.05 -1.45
N ASP A 32 -4.57 2.11 -0.24
CA ASP A 32 -4.85 3.17 0.73
C ASP A 32 -4.33 4.55 0.28
N ARG A 33 -3.22 4.56 -0.47
CA ARG A 33 -2.52 5.79 -0.86
C ARG A 33 -1.94 5.68 -2.24
N THR A 34 -2.02 6.77 -2.99
CA THR A 34 -1.31 6.94 -4.26
C THR A 34 -0.04 7.77 -4.08
N LEU A 35 0.99 7.46 -4.84
CA LEU A 35 2.29 8.14 -4.81
C LEU A 35 2.36 9.21 -5.89
N PRO A 36 2.54 10.49 -5.51
CA PRO A 36 2.53 11.59 -6.46
C PRO A 36 3.85 11.70 -7.22
N GLY A 37 3.77 11.68 -8.54
CA GLY A 37 4.88 12.03 -9.42
C GLY A 37 6.04 11.02 -9.47
N PRO A 38 6.95 11.14 -10.45
CA PRO A 38 7.96 10.13 -10.71
C PRO A 38 9.02 10.01 -9.62
N ILE A 39 9.40 11.12 -8.97
CA ILE A 39 10.48 11.11 -7.95
C ILE A 39 10.07 10.31 -6.70
N ILE A 40 8.85 10.54 -6.18
CA ILE A 40 8.36 9.80 -5.01
C ILE A 40 8.15 8.32 -5.35
N ARG A 41 7.68 8.02 -6.56
CA ARG A 41 7.54 6.64 -7.04
C ARG A 41 8.88 5.93 -7.14
N GLU A 42 9.91 6.58 -7.69
CA GLU A 42 11.27 6.01 -7.73
C GLU A 42 11.79 5.73 -6.33
N TRP A 43 11.72 6.71 -5.42
CA TRP A 43 12.14 6.54 -4.03
C TRP A 43 11.43 5.37 -3.36
N TRP A 44 10.13 5.22 -3.59
CA TRP A 44 9.35 4.12 -3.01
C TRP A 44 9.77 2.76 -3.54
N THR A 45 9.90 2.60 -4.87
CA THR A 45 10.36 1.35 -5.47
C THR A 45 11.73 0.94 -4.95
N ARG A 46 12.67 1.90 -4.85
CA ARG A 46 14.02 1.64 -4.33
C ARG A 46 14.02 1.26 -2.85
N THR A 47 13.15 1.90 -2.06
CA THR A 47 12.97 1.57 -0.65
C THR A 47 12.48 0.12 -0.48
N LEU A 48 11.56 -0.34 -1.33
CA LEU A 48 11.09 -1.73 -1.30
C LEU A 48 12.21 -2.71 -1.70
N ASP A 49 13.02 -2.39 -2.71
CA ASP A 49 14.18 -3.20 -3.07
C ASP A 49 15.18 -3.34 -1.91
N GLU A 50 15.43 -2.27 -1.15
CA GLU A 50 16.28 -2.31 0.04
C GLU A 50 15.71 -3.23 1.14
N VAL A 51 14.38 -3.21 1.34
CA VAL A 51 13.70 -4.09 2.30
C VAL A 51 13.74 -5.56 1.84
N ILE A 52 13.63 -5.82 0.55
CA ILE A 52 13.65 -7.17 -0.05
C ILE A 52 15.05 -7.79 -0.01
N ALA A 53 16.09 -6.97 -0.18
CA ALA A 53 17.46 -7.40 -0.38
C ALA A 53 17.95 -8.50 0.59
N PRO A 54 17.86 -8.35 1.92
CA PRO A 54 18.40 -9.34 2.87
C PRO A 54 17.69 -10.71 2.83
N PHE A 55 16.49 -10.78 2.25
CA PHE A 55 15.68 -12.00 2.20
C PHE A 55 15.69 -12.69 0.84
N VAL A 56 16.06 -11.99 -0.22
CA VAL A 56 15.97 -12.48 -1.60
C VAL A 56 17.28 -12.28 -2.36
N LYS A 57 17.64 -11.02 -2.63
CA LYS A 57 18.87 -10.66 -3.36
C LYS A 57 20.12 -11.25 -2.71
N ASP A 58 20.31 -10.98 -1.42
CA ASP A 58 21.52 -11.38 -0.69
C ASP A 58 21.60 -12.89 -0.48
N ARG A 59 20.50 -13.60 -0.77
CA ARG A 59 20.41 -15.07 -0.75
C ARG A 59 20.56 -15.70 -2.14
N GLY A 60 20.84 -14.90 -3.18
CA GLY A 60 21.12 -15.37 -4.53
C GLY A 60 19.88 -15.80 -5.32
N TYR A 61 18.72 -15.21 -5.02
CA TYR A 61 17.53 -15.32 -5.86
C TYR A 61 17.43 -14.12 -6.80
N ASP A 62 16.91 -14.35 -8.00
CA ASP A 62 16.44 -13.29 -8.89
C ASP A 62 15.04 -12.84 -8.45
N TRP A 63 14.70 -11.57 -8.67
CA TRP A 63 13.40 -11.05 -8.26
C TRP A 63 12.86 -9.96 -9.19
N GLU A 64 11.56 -9.78 -9.12
CA GLU A 64 10.86 -8.66 -9.74
C GLU A 64 9.76 -8.17 -8.80
N ILE A 65 9.59 -6.85 -8.72
CA ILE A 65 8.49 -6.21 -8.01
C ILE A 65 7.71 -5.29 -8.95
N SER A 66 6.38 -5.35 -8.86
CA SER A 66 5.48 -4.38 -9.49
C SER A 66 4.42 -3.92 -8.49
N ILE A 67 4.02 -2.66 -8.61
CA ILE A 67 3.03 -2.02 -7.75
C ILE A 67 1.91 -1.48 -8.62
N ASP A 68 0.70 -1.97 -8.39
CA ASP A 68 -0.52 -1.44 -8.98
C ASP A 68 -1.22 -0.54 -7.95
N GLU A 69 -1.62 0.66 -8.36
CA GLU A 69 -2.46 1.54 -7.54
C GLU A 69 -3.93 1.34 -7.93
N THR A 70 -4.73 0.84 -7.00
CA THR A 70 -6.13 0.52 -7.26
C THR A 70 -7.05 1.59 -6.69
N PRO A 71 -8.27 1.80 -7.25
CA PRO A 71 -9.22 2.78 -6.72
C PRO A 71 -9.57 2.53 -5.25
N PHE A 72 -9.25 3.49 -4.39
CA PHE A 72 -9.49 3.43 -2.93
C PHE A 72 -10.97 3.31 -2.57
N ASP A 73 -11.84 3.95 -3.34
CA ASP A 73 -13.30 3.95 -3.14
C ASP A 73 -13.98 2.62 -3.52
N LEU A 74 -13.22 1.68 -4.11
CA LEU A 74 -13.67 0.32 -4.41
C LEU A 74 -13.09 -0.73 -3.44
N TRP A 75 -12.59 -0.29 -2.27
CA TRP A 75 -12.05 -1.16 -1.24
C TRP A 75 -12.88 -1.13 0.04
N SER A 76 -13.08 -2.30 0.64
CA SER A 76 -13.65 -2.45 1.98
C SER A 76 -12.82 -3.41 2.84
N LEU A 77 -12.87 -3.19 4.15
CA LEU A 77 -12.25 -4.05 5.15
C LEU A 77 -13.31 -4.47 6.18
N GLN A 78 -13.65 -5.77 6.21
CA GLN A 78 -14.76 -6.31 7.01
C GLN A 78 -16.11 -5.62 6.75
N GLY A 79 -16.35 -5.17 5.52
CA GLY A 79 -17.58 -4.48 5.12
C GLY A 79 -17.59 -2.97 5.42
N GLU A 80 -16.53 -2.45 6.03
CA GLU A 80 -16.37 -1.01 6.26
C GLU A 80 -15.53 -0.37 5.15
N LEU A 81 -15.92 0.81 4.71
CA LEU A 81 -15.08 1.64 3.84
C LEU A 81 -13.91 2.18 4.65
N ALA A 82 -12.73 2.26 4.05
CA ALA A 82 -11.59 2.85 4.74
C ALA A 82 -11.83 4.36 5.01
N PRO A 83 -11.45 4.86 6.19
CA PRO A 83 -11.59 6.28 6.49
C PRO A 83 -10.62 7.12 5.64
N PRO A 84 -10.95 8.39 5.36
CA PRO A 84 -10.05 9.27 4.61
C PRO A 84 -8.68 9.40 5.29
N PHE A 85 -7.66 9.65 4.47
CA PHE A 85 -6.29 9.86 4.94
C PHE A 85 -6.20 11.01 5.97
N GLU A 86 -5.44 10.77 7.04
CA GLU A 86 -5.23 11.65 8.20
C GLU A 86 -6.51 12.04 8.94
N SER A 87 -7.61 11.31 8.74
CA SER A 87 -8.87 11.59 9.44
C SER A 87 -8.85 11.12 10.89
N VAL A 88 -9.77 11.67 11.69
CA VAL A 88 -10.01 11.23 13.07
C VAL A 88 -10.33 9.73 13.11
N ALA A 89 -11.11 9.23 12.14
CA ALA A 89 -11.43 7.82 12.01
C ALA A 89 -10.18 6.96 11.71
N GLU A 90 -9.31 7.38 10.78
CA GLU A 90 -8.06 6.64 10.46
C GLU A 90 -7.19 6.52 11.73
N LYS A 91 -6.98 7.63 12.44
CA LYS A 91 -6.21 7.62 13.70
C LYS A 91 -6.79 6.67 14.74
N ARG A 92 -8.12 6.58 14.84
CA ARG A 92 -8.81 5.64 15.74
C ARG A 92 -8.61 4.19 15.28
N TRP A 93 -8.83 3.90 14.00
CA TRP A 93 -8.62 2.57 13.42
C TRP A 93 -7.19 2.07 13.64
N VAL A 94 -6.18 2.93 13.46
CA VAL A 94 -4.77 2.60 13.73
C VAL A 94 -4.56 2.29 15.21
N LYS A 95 -5.10 3.11 16.12
CA LYS A 95 -4.96 2.91 17.57
C LYS A 95 -5.62 1.60 18.03
N GLU A 96 -6.80 1.29 17.50
CA GLU A 96 -7.58 0.11 17.87
C GLU A 96 -7.16 -1.14 17.08
N ASN A 97 -6.38 -0.97 16.01
CA ASN A 97 -6.04 -1.98 15.02
C ASN A 97 -7.29 -2.75 14.52
N LYS A 98 -8.36 -2.01 14.23
CA LYS A 98 -9.68 -2.58 13.91
C LYS A 98 -10.49 -1.69 12.98
N ALA A 99 -11.10 -2.29 11.96
CA ALA A 99 -12.12 -1.65 11.13
C ALA A 99 -13.44 -1.49 11.90
N SER A 100 -14.03 -0.31 11.82
CA SER A 100 -15.30 0.01 12.48
C SER A 100 -15.96 1.23 11.86
N SER A 101 -17.29 1.29 11.89
CA SER A 101 -18.04 2.40 11.32
C SER A 101 -17.63 3.75 11.92
N TYR A 102 -17.82 4.82 11.16
CA TYR A 102 -17.46 6.19 11.54
C TYR A 102 -18.48 7.19 11.01
N THR A 103 -18.62 8.28 11.76
CA THR A 103 -19.52 9.38 11.44
C THR A 103 -18.91 10.32 10.39
N LEU A 104 -19.73 11.22 9.82
CA LEU A 104 -19.25 12.28 8.94
C LEU A 104 -18.22 13.19 9.62
N ALA A 105 -18.40 13.50 10.90
CA ALA A 105 -17.46 14.35 11.65
C ALA A 105 -16.08 13.69 11.78
N GLU A 106 -16.04 12.36 11.94
CA GLU A 106 -14.79 11.61 12.03
C GLU A 106 -14.04 11.50 10.70
N LYS A 107 -14.65 11.89 9.58
CA LYS A 107 -13.97 12.01 8.27
C LYS A 107 -13.04 13.23 8.20
N LEU A 108 -13.18 14.19 9.12
CA LEU A 108 -12.34 15.39 9.12
C LEU A 108 -10.89 15.06 9.46
N PRO A 109 -9.91 15.78 8.87
CA PRO A 109 -8.51 15.64 9.23
C PRO A 109 -8.26 15.91 10.72
N VAL A 110 -7.34 15.17 11.33
CA VAL A 110 -6.94 15.36 12.73
C VAL A 110 -6.37 16.75 13.00
N ASN A 111 -5.78 17.38 11.98
CA ASN A 111 -5.19 18.72 12.04
C ASN A 111 -5.98 19.72 11.20
N LEU A 112 -7.31 19.75 11.35
CA LEU A 112 -8.15 20.70 10.63
C LEU A 112 -7.93 22.13 11.13
N ILE A 113 -7.33 22.97 10.28
CA ILE A 113 -7.22 24.41 10.50
C ILE A 113 -8.15 25.12 9.52
N LEU A 114 -9.16 25.81 10.04
CA LEU A 114 -10.05 26.65 9.24
C LEU A 114 -9.60 28.11 9.36
N ALA A 115 -9.24 28.73 8.25
CA ALA A 115 -9.09 30.19 8.20
C ALA A 115 -10.49 30.84 8.29
N PRO A 116 -10.64 31.99 8.95
CA PRO A 116 -11.86 32.79 8.84
C PRO A 116 -12.12 33.11 7.36
N GLY A 117 -13.36 32.95 6.91
CA GLY A 117 -13.76 33.35 5.55
C GLY A 117 -13.63 34.86 5.32
N ILE A 118 -13.75 35.30 4.05
CA ILE A 118 -13.73 36.71 3.63
C ILE A 118 -14.59 37.53 4.61
N ALA A 119 -13.93 38.37 5.40
CA ALA A 119 -14.55 39.31 6.33
C ALA A 119 -14.74 40.65 5.63
N ASP A 120 -15.36 40.65 4.45
CA ASP A 120 -15.74 41.91 3.82
C ASP A 120 -16.99 42.42 4.57
N ARG A 121 -16.78 43.49 5.35
CA ARG A 121 -17.83 44.36 5.88
C ARG A 121 -17.98 45.58 4.98
#